data_AF-A0A2K6EYA2-F1
#
_entry.id   AF-A0A2K6EYA2-F1
#
_cell.length_a   1.000
_cell.length_b   1.000
_cell.length_c   1.000
_cell.angle_alpha   90.00
_cell.angle_beta   90.00
_cell.angle_gamma   90.00
#
_symmetry.space_group_name_H-M   'P 1'
#
loop_
_entity.id
_entity.type
_entity.pdbx_description
1 polymer ?
#
loop_
_entity_poly.entity_id
_entity_poly.type
_entity_poly.pdbx_seq_one_letter_code
_entity_poly.pdbx_strand_id
1 'polypeptide(L)'
;MDTASHSLVLLQQLNMQREFGFLCDCTVAIGDVYFKAHRAVLAAFSNYFKMIFIHQTRQQVTHLEVIKELKAAGRLCCSLDSLRQG
;
A
#
# COMPACT_ATOMS: atom_id res chain seq x y z
N MET A 1 21.96 -17.45 -0.67
CA MET A 1 20.68 -16.85 -1.12
C MET A 1 20.72 -15.40 -0.73
N ASP A 2 20.81 -14.49 -1.69
CA ASP A 2 20.94 -13.06 -1.42
C ASP A 2 19.63 -12.52 -0.86
N THR A 3 19.68 -11.88 0.31
CA THR A 3 18.47 -11.36 0.99
C THR A 3 17.74 -10.30 0.16
N ALA A 4 18.49 -9.54 -0.65
CA ALA A 4 17.95 -8.53 -1.56
C ALA A 4 17.12 -9.12 -2.71
N SER A 5 17.44 -10.32 -3.20
CA SER A 5 16.64 -10.96 -4.25
C SER A 5 15.35 -11.55 -3.67
N HIS A 6 15.40 -12.07 -2.45
CA HIS A 6 14.21 -12.58 -1.76
C HIS A 6 13.18 -11.47 -1.47
N SER A 7 13.63 -10.30 -1.00
CA SER A 7 12.73 -9.17 -0.74
C SER A 7 12.07 -8.64 -2.01
N LEU A 8 12.79 -8.63 -3.14
CA LEU A 8 12.22 -8.23 -4.43
C LEU A 8 11.10 -9.17 -4.88
N VAL A 9 11.34 -10.49 -4.80
CA VAL A 9 10.32 -11.49 -5.15
C VAL A 9 9.10 -11.35 -4.24
N LEU A 10 9.29 -11.16 -2.93
CA LEU A 10 8.19 -10.94 -2.00
C LEU A 10 7.36 -9.71 -2.37
N LEU A 11 8.01 -8.57 -2.66
CA LEU A 11 7.32 -7.35 -3.07
C LEU A 11 6.54 -7.53 -4.38
N GLN A 12 7.08 -8.27 -5.35
CA GLN A 12 6.38 -8.62 -6.58
C GLN A 12 5.12 -9.46 -6.30
N GLN A 13 5.22 -10.46 -5.43
CA GLN A 13 4.05 -11.28 -5.06
C GLN A 13 2.98 -10.47 -4.34
N LEU A 14 3.36 -9.58 -3.42
CA LEU A 14 2.42 -8.68 -2.74
C LEU A 14 1.73 -7.71 -3.71
N ASN A 15 2.45 -7.24 -4.72
CA ASN A 15 1.89 -6.41 -5.80
C ASN A 15 0.82 -7.17 -6.60
N MET A 16 1.13 -8.40 -7.02
CA MET A 16 0.17 -9.26 -7.73
C MET A 16 -1.08 -9.51 -6.88
N GLN A 17 -0.91 -9.84 -5.59
CA GLN A 17 -2.04 -10.02 -4.69
C GLN A 17 -2.92 -8.76 -4.60
N ARG A 18 -2.32 -7.56 -4.57
CA ARG A 18 -3.06 -6.29 -4.56
C ARG A 18 -3.90 -6.12 -5.81
N GLU A 19 -3.36 -6.42 -6.98
CA GLU A 19 -4.06 -6.30 -8.28
C GLU A 19 -5.29 -7.21 -8.36
N PHE A 20 -5.18 -8.44 -7.84
CA PHE A 20 -6.33 -9.35 -7.73
C PHE A 20 -7.24 -9.06 -6.52
N GLY A 21 -6.88 -8.09 -5.67
CA GLY A 21 -7.57 -7.79 -4.41
C GLY A 21 -7.46 -8.89 -3.36
N PHE A 22 -6.51 -9.82 -3.51
CA PHE A 22 -6.28 -10.92 -2.59
C PHE A 22 -5.64 -10.41 -1.29
N LEU A 23 -6.22 -10.81 -0.16
CA LEU A 23 -5.80 -10.41 1.19
C LEU A 23 -5.80 -8.89 1.45
N CYS A 24 -6.31 -8.07 0.53
CA CYS A 24 -6.46 -6.65 0.75
C CYS A 24 -7.53 -6.41 1.82
N ASP A 25 -7.10 -5.88 2.96
CA ASP A 25 -7.89 -5.71 4.17
C ASP A 25 -8.19 -4.23 4.49
N CYS A 26 -7.78 -3.32 3.60
CA CYS A 26 -8.18 -1.92 3.64
C CYS A 26 -8.35 -1.34 2.23
N THR A 27 -9.04 -0.20 2.17
CA THR A 27 -9.13 0.64 0.96
C THR A 27 -8.71 2.05 1.33
N VAL A 28 -7.77 2.61 0.57
CA VAL A 28 -7.31 3.99 0.72
C VAL A 28 -8.05 4.84 -0.30
N ALA A 29 -8.73 5.89 0.18
CA ALA A 29 -9.36 6.87 -0.70
C ALA A 29 -8.47 8.11 -0.83
N ILE A 30 -8.23 8.54 -2.08
CA ILE A 30 -7.50 9.77 -2.42
C ILE A 30 -8.41 10.58 -3.36
N GLY A 31 -9.09 11.59 -2.80
CA GLY A 31 -10.21 12.23 -3.50
C GLY A 31 -11.31 11.20 -3.80
N ASP A 32 -11.73 11.12 -5.05
CA ASP A 32 -12.77 10.19 -5.52
C ASP A 32 -12.22 8.84 -6.02
N VAL A 33 -10.91 8.59 -5.84
CA VAL A 33 -10.25 7.36 -6.30
C VAL A 33 -9.97 6.44 -5.11
N TYR A 34 -10.29 5.16 -5.27
CA TYR A 34 -10.19 4.14 -4.23
C TYR A 34 -9.17 3.06 -4.61
N PHE A 35 -8.26 2.74 -3.68
CA PHE A 35 -7.19 1.76 -3.88
C PHE A 35 -7.28 0.65 -2.83
N LYS A 36 -7.39 -0.60 -3.27
CA LYS A 36 -7.24 -1.76 -2.36
C LYS A 36 -5.78 -1.87 -1.91
N ALA A 37 -5.57 -2.13 -0.64
CA ALA A 37 -4.23 -2.24 -0.07
C ALA A 37 -4.17 -3.22 1.11
N HIS A 38 -2.95 -3.61 1.46
CA HIS A 38 -2.66 -4.40 2.65
C HIS A 38 -2.21 -3.46 3.77
N ARG A 39 -2.90 -3.49 4.91
CA ARG A 39 -2.55 -2.68 6.09
C ARG A 39 -1.14 -2.94 6.57
N ALA A 40 -0.71 -4.20 6.53
CA ALA A 40 0.63 -4.62 6.91
C ALA A 40 1.72 -3.95 6.07
N VAL A 41 1.52 -3.88 4.75
CA VAL A 41 2.46 -3.22 3.83
C VAL A 41 2.49 -1.72 4.11
N LEU A 42 1.33 -1.07 4.18
CA LEU A 42 1.26 0.36 4.49
C LEU A 42 1.91 0.72 5.84
N ALA A 43 1.69 -0.09 6.88
CA ALA A 43 2.31 0.11 8.20
C ALA A 43 3.82 -0.12 8.23
N ALA A 44 4.35 -1.01 7.37
CA ALA A 44 5.78 -1.28 7.29
C ALA A 44 6.55 -0.07 6.71
N PHE A 45 5.92 0.69 5.81
CA PHE A 45 6.56 1.79 5.09
C PHE A 45 6.06 3.19 5.49
N SER A 46 5.13 3.30 6.44
CA SER A 46 4.62 4.59 6.92
C SER A 46 4.20 4.51 8.38
N ASN A 47 4.85 5.32 9.23
CA ASN A 47 4.50 5.39 10.64
C ASN A 47 3.10 5.99 10.87
N TYR A 48 2.63 6.86 9.98
CA TYR A 48 1.27 7.38 9.98
C TYR A 48 0.24 6.24 9.86
N PHE A 49 0.37 5.40 8.83
CA PHE A 49 -0.49 4.24 8.65
C PHE A 49 -0.33 3.23 9.79
N LYS A 50 0.91 3.01 10.28
CA LYS A 50 1.16 2.14 11.42
C LYS A 50 0.36 2.57 12.65
N MET A 51 0.40 3.85 13.01
CA MET A 51 -0.33 4.38 14.17
C MET A 51 -1.84 4.29 13.97
N ILE A 52 -2.35 4.63 12.79
CA ILE A 52 -3.78 4.49 12.46
C ILE A 52 -4.24 3.03 12.64
N PHE A 53 -3.46 2.09 12.13
CA PHE A 53 -3.85 0.68 12.13
C PHE A 53 -3.69 -0.02 13.47
N ILE A 54 -2.78 0.44 14.34
CA ILE A 54 -2.68 -0.10 15.72
C ILE A 54 -3.98 0.15 16.50
N HIS A 55 -4.64 1.28 16.26
CA HIS A 55 -5.84 1.67 17.01
C HIS A 55 -7.16 1.29 16.31
N GLN A 56 -7.12 0.79 15.07
CA GLN A 56 -8.32 0.41 14.30
C GLN A 56 -8.44 -1.10 14.13
N THR A 57 -9.58 -1.68 14.54
CA THR A 57 -9.80 -3.14 14.59
C THR A 57 -10.64 -3.71 13.44
N ARG A 58 -11.10 -2.90 12.48
CA ARG A 58 -12.04 -3.35 11.42
C ARG A 58 -11.58 -2.91 10.03
N GLN A 59 -11.96 -3.69 9.01
CA GLN A 59 -11.86 -3.34 7.59
C GLN A 59 -12.65 -2.05 7.36
N GLN A 60 -11.97 -0.92 7.29
CA GLN A 60 -12.57 0.39 7.05
C GLN A 60 -11.87 1.03 5.86
N VAL A 61 -12.64 1.83 5.12
CA VAL A 61 -12.09 2.77 4.14
C VAL A 61 -11.36 3.84 4.92
N THR A 62 -10.05 3.93 4.75
CA THR A 62 -9.26 5.02 5.30
C THR A 62 -9.30 6.18 4.31
N HIS A 63 -10.14 7.17 4.62
CA HIS A 63 -10.14 8.45 3.91
C HIS A 63 -8.90 9.24 4.32
N LEU A 64 -7.98 9.43 3.38
CA LEU A 64 -6.84 10.32 3.57
C LEU A 64 -7.06 11.58 2.74
N GLU A 65 -7.40 12.67 3.41
CA GLU A 65 -7.35 14.00 2.80
C GLU A 65 -5.88 14.35 2.59
N VAL A 66 -5.46 14.31 1.32
CA VAL A 66 -4.11 14.55 0.75
C VAL A 66 -3.11 15.19 1.73
N ILE A 67 -2.48 14.36 2.57
CA ILE A 67 -1.22 14.72 3.22
C ILE A 67 -0.14 14.45 2.19
N LYS A 68 0.70 15.46 1.90
CA LYS A 68 1.77 15.43 0.88
C LYS A 68 2.71 14.20 0.97
N GLU A 69 2.69 13.47 2.09
CA GLU A 69 3.41 12.21 2.31
C GLU A 69 2.89 11.02 1.48
N LEU A 70 1.65 11.04 1.01
CA LEU A 70 1.09 9.94 0.21
C LEU A 70 1.71 9.83 -1.19
N LYS A 71 2.40 10.85 -1.71
CA LYS A 71 3.21 10.66 -2.94
C LYS A 71 4.37 9.69 -2.73
N ALA A 72 4.78 9.42 -1.50
CA ALA A 72 5.78 8.42 -1.17
C ALA A 72 5.14 7.03 -0.96
N ALA A 73 4.03 6.95 -0.23
CA ALA A 73 3.34 5.67 0.03
C ALA A 73 2.49 5.16 -1.15
N GLY A 74 1.95 6.05 -1.97
CA GLY A 74 1.29 5.71 -3.24
C GLY A 74 2.26 5.11 -4.27
N ARG A 75 3.56 5.41 -4.18
CA ARG A 75 4.59 4.70 -4.98
C ARG A 75 4.85 3.27 -4.50
N LEU A 76 4.55 2.97 -3.24
CA LEU A 76 4.61 1.61 -2.68
C LEU A 76 3.32 0.81 -2.94
N CYS A 77 2.16 1.48 -3.01
CA CYS A 77 0.88 0.86 -3.34
C CYS A 77 0.57 0.83 -4.85
N CYS A 78 1.37 1.47 -5.69
CA CYS A 78 1.24 1.42 -7.16
C CYS A 78 2.51 0.89 -7.85
N SER A 79 3.46 0.33 -7.09
CA SER A 79 4.83 -0.05 -7.47
C SER A 79 5.17 0.19 -8.95
N LEU A 80 5.79 1.33 -9.26
CA LEU A 80 6.64 1.55 -10.45
C LEU A 80 6.11 1.23 -11.88
N ASP A 81 4.87 0.78 -12.09
CA ASP A 81 4.44 0.28 -13.41
C ASP A 81 3.70 1.28 -14.30
N SER A 82 3.56 2.56 -13.90
CA SER A 82 2.88 3.57 -14.75
C SER A 82 3.57 4.94 -14.85
N LEU A 83 4.84 5.07 -14.44
CA LEU A 83 5.62 6.30 -14.64
C LEU A 83 7.00 6.10 -15.29
N ARG A 84 7.22 4.94 -15.93
CA ARG A 84 8.41 4.67 -16.77
C ARG A 84 8.08 4.38 -18.24
N GLN A 85 6.80 4.39 -18.62
CA GLN A 85 6.35 4.43 -20.02
C GLN A 85 5.39 5.60 -20.18
N GLY A 86 5.97 6.77 -20.46
CA GLY A 86 5.35 8.08 -20.50
C GLY A 86 6.40 9.15 -20.24
#